data_AF-A0A9W7GPS1-F1
#
_entry.id   AF-A0A9W7GPS1-F1
#
_cell.length_a   1.000
_cell.length_b   1.000
_cell.length_c   1.000
_cell.angle_alpha   90.00
_cell.angle_beta   90.00
_cell.angle_gamma   90.00
#
_symmetry.space_group_name_H-M   'P 1'
#
loop_
_entity.id
_entity.type
_entity.pdbx_description
1 polymer ?
#
loop_
_entity_poly.entity_id
_entity_poly.type
_entity_poly.pdbx_seq_one_letter_code
_entity_poly.pdbx_strand_id
1 'polypeptide(L)'
;MNFKFAFCPIILLLSTSLSFPQNVNVVIHGEALIAKTDDNFVCVTLDWWPAEKCDYNQCPWGKASILNLDLRYGALINAIKAFNPLRIKVGGSLQDNVVYKVGEVSSCPNFMKREDDLFGFSQGCLSMERWDQLNRFFNHTG
;
A
#
# COMPACT_ATOMS: atom_id res chain seq x y z
N MET A 1 28.05 -35.89 -54.20
CA MET A 1 27.71 -36.17 -52.79
C MET A 1 26.39 -35.45 -52.50
N ASN A 2 25.26 -36.17 -52.57
CA ASN A 2 23.93 -35.58 -52.52
C ASN A 2 23.46 -35.49 -51.07
N PHE A 3 23.47 -34.29 -50.50
CA PHE A 3 22.91 -34.02 -49.17
C PHE A 3 21.38 -33.92 -49.29
N LYS A 4 20.66 -34.96 -48.87
CA LYS A 4 19.20 -34.90 -48.70
C LYS A 4 18.91 -34.26 -47.35
N PHE A 5 18.48 -33.00 -47.35
CA PHE A 5 17.90 -32.36 -46.17
C PHE A 5 16.54 -33.00 -45.89
N ALA A 6 16.48 -33.85 -44.86
CA ALA A 6 15.21 -34.32 -44.31
C ALA A 6 14.63 -33.21 -43.43
N PHE A 7 13.63 -32.49 -43.96
CA PHE A 7 12.79 -31.60 -43.16
C PHE A 7 11.93 -32.47 -42.25
N CYS A 8 12.28 -32.56 -40.98
CA CYS A 8 11.43 -33.13 -39.94
C CYS A 8 10.55 -32.01 -39.38
N PRO A 9 9.22 -31.99 -39.65
CA PRO A 9 8.35 -31.00 -39.03
C PRO A 9 8.23 -31.34 -37.54
N ILE A 10 8.93 -30.57 -36.71
CA ILE A 10 8.75 -30.58 -35.27
C ILE A 10 7.35 -30.02 -35.01
N ILE A 11 6.39 -30.92 -34.74
CA ILE A 11 5.05 -30.55 -34.30
C ILE A 11 5.21 -29.99 -32.88
N LEU A 12 5.16 -28.66 -32.77
CA LEU A 12 5.08 -27.97 -31.49
C LEU A 12 3.71 -28.30 -30.87
N LEU A 13 3.67 -29.28 -29.98
CA LEU A 13 2.50 -29.56 -29.14
C LEU A 13 2.33 -28.38 -28.18
N LEU A 14 1.58 -27.36 -28.61
CA LEU A 14 1.03 -26.37 -27.68
C LEU A 14 0.12 -27.15 -26.72
N SER A 15 0.58 -27.32 -25.49
CA SER A 15 -0.25 -27.77 -24.37
C SER A 15 -1.28 -26.69 -24.06
N THR A 16 -2.36 -26.64 -24.84
CA THR A 16 -3.54 -25.84 -24.52
C THR A 16 -4.18 -26.49 -23.31
N SER A 17 -4.12 -25.82 -22.16
CA SER A 17 -4.91 -26.20 -21.00
C SER A 17 -6.39 -26.19 -21.38
N LEU A 18 -7.00 -27.37 -21.48
CA LEU A 18 -8.44 -27.53 -21.64
C LEU A 18 -9.12 -27.13 -20.33
N SER A 19 -9.40 -25.83 -20.19
CA SER A 19 -10.26 -25.34 -19.12
C SER A 19 -11.71 -25.70 -19.49
N PHE A 20 -12.28 -26.70 -18.82
CA PHE A 20 -13.70 -27.00 -18.96
C PHE A 20 -14.52 -25.91 -18.28
N PRO A 21 -15.57 -25.36 -18.92
CA PRO A 21 -16.46 -24.41 -18.28
C PRO A 21 -17.19 -25.10 -17.13
N GLN A 22 -17.01 -24.58 -15.92
CA GLN A 22 -17.74 -25.02 -14.74
C GLN A 22 -19.01 -24.20 -14.61
N ASN A 23 -20.16 -24.86 -14.59
CA ASN A 23 -21.44 -24.20 -14.33
C ASN A 23 -21.61 -23.99 -12.82
N VAL A 24 -21.92 -22.78 -12.41
CA VAL A 24 -22.21 -22.40 -11.01
C VAL A 24 -23.59 -21.78 -10.96
N ASN A 25 -24.39 -22.16 -9.97
CA ASN A 25 -25.70 -21.55 -9.73
C ASN A 25 -25.58 -20.47 -8.66
N VAL A 26 -26.04 -19.25 -8.96
CA VAL A 26 -26.03 -18.09 -8.05
C VAL A 26 -27.47 -17.62 -7.87
N VAL A 27 -27.94 -17.57 -6.62
CA VAL A 27 -29.28 -17.09 -6.26
C VAL A 27 -29.13 -15.75 -5.54
N ILE A 28 -29.84 -14.72 -6.01
CA ILE A 28 -29.82 -13.37 -5.44
C ILE A 28 -31.12 -13.17 -4.65
N HIS A 29 -31.00 -12.97 -3.35
CA HIS A 29 -32.11 -12.63 -2.45
C HIS A 29 -32.22 -11.12 -2.28
N GLY A 30 -33.09 -10.47 -3.06
CA GLY A 30 -33.26 -9.01 -3.10
C GLY A 30 -34.46 -8.50 -2.26
N GLU A 31 -35.18 -9.40 -1.59
CA GLU A 31 -36.43 -9.12 -0.88
C GLU A 31 -36.25 -8.37 0.45
N ALA A 32 -35.07 -8.42 1.07
CA ALA A 32 -34.78 -7.77 2.34
C ALA A 32 -33.34 -7.25 2.42
N LEU A 33 -33.16 -6.07 3.00
CA LEU A 33 -31.83 -5.53 3.33
C LEU A 33 -31.27 -6.24 4.57
N ILE A 34 -30.11 -6.88 4.44
CA ILE A 34 -29.43 -7.56 5.56
C ILE A 34 -28.50 -6.63 6.35
N ALA A 35 -27.91 -5.64 5.67
CA ALA A 35 -26.99 -4.66 6.22
C ALA A 35 -26.80 -3.49 5.24
N LYS A 36 -26.41 -2.33 5.77
CA LYS A 36 -25.92 -1.20 4.97
C LYS A 36 -24.44 -1.01 5.26
N THR A 37 -23.60 -0.99 4.23
CA THR A 37 -22.18 -0.64 4.35
C THR A 37 -22.03 0.86 4.60
N ASP A 38 -21.00 1.25 5.38
CA ASP A 38 -20.67 2.66 5.60
C ASP A 38 -20.39 3.38 4.27
N ASP A 39 -20.67 4.67 4.21
CA ASP A 39 -20.39 5.46 3.00
C ASP A 39 -18.87 5.49 2.71
N ASN A 40 -18.02 5.29 3.74
CA ASN A 40 -16.56 5.13 3.62
C ASN A 40 -16.12 3.66 3.76
N PHE A 41 -16.90 2.73 3.21
CA PHE A 41 -16.58 1.29 3.27
C PHE A 41 -15.20 0.99 2.67
N VAL A 42 -14.85 1.65 1.57
CA VAL A 42 -13.51 1.59 0.99
C VAL A 42 -12.57 2.50 1.78
N CYS A 43 -11.46 1.94 2.25
CA CYS A 43 -10.44 2.68 2.99
C CYS A 43 -9.03 2.21 2.62
N VAL A 44 -8.05 3.06 2.91
CA VAL A 44 -6.62 2.78 2.74
C VAL A 44 -5.86 3.15 4.01
N THR A 45 -4.66 2.60 4.17
CA THR A 45 -3.75 2.94 5.26
C THR A 45 -2.47 3.56 4.72
N LEU A 46 -2.01 4.63 5.36
CA LEU A 46 -0.65 5.16 5.19
C LEU A 46 0.15 4.85 6.46
N ASP A 47 1.23 4.09 6.29
CA ASP A 47 2.03 3.57 7.40
C ASP A 47 3.18 4.50 7.80
N TRP A 48 3.79 4.21 8.95
CA TRP A 48 4.90 4.91 9.59
C TRP A 48 6.27 4.31 9.29
N TRP A 49 6.35 3.12 8.68
CA TRP A 49 7.63 2.45 8.44
C TRP A 49 8.65 3.34 7.70
N PRO A 50 9.88 3.51 8.23
CA PRO A 50 10.90 4.29 7.56
C PRO A 50 11.52 3.48 6.41
N ALA A 51 12.28 4.15 5.54
CA ALA A 51 12.87 3.53 4.36
C ALA A 51 13.82 2.37 4.71
N GLU A 52 14.39 2.40 5.91
CA GLU A 52 15.31 1.42 6.46
C GLU A 52 14.60 0.12 6.86
N LYS A 53 13.27 0.09 6.97
CA LYS A 53 12.52 -1.15 7.20
C LYS A 53 12.68 -2.07 5.99
N CYS A 54 13.43 -3.16 6.21
CA CYS A 54 13.65 -4.18 5.22
C CYS A 54 13.33 -5.55 5.80
N ASP A 55 12.60 -6.36 5.04
CA ASP A 55 12.23 -7.73 5.38
C ASP A 55 12.71 -8.65 4.28
N TYR A 56 13.30 -9.80 4.64
CA TYR A 56 13.74 -10.81 3.67
C TYR A 56 14.62 -10.23 2.55
N ASN A 57 15.55 -9.34 2.89
CA ASN A 57 16.42 -8.60 1.95
C ASN A 57 15.68 -7.69 0.95
N GLN A 58 14.45 -7.27 1.24
CA GLN A 58 13.70 -6.27 0.48
C GLN A 58 13.37 -5.06 1.33
N CYS A 59 13.49 -3.86 0.77
CA CYS A 59 13.19 -2.60 1.46
C CYS A 59 12.02 -1.89 0.73
N PRO A 60 10.78 -2.37 0.90
CA PRO A 60 9.66 -1.94 0.07
C PRO A 60 9.21 -0.50 0.35
N TRP A 61 9.56 0.05 1.51
CA TRP A 61 9.00 1.30 2.01
C TRP A 61 9.52 2.53 1.28
N GLY A 62 10.81 2.62 0.93
CA GLY A 62 11.37 3.74 0.16
C GLY A 62 10.79 5.11 0.54
N LYS A 63 10.03 5.73 -0.39
CA LYS A 63 9.26 6.98 -0.17
C LYS A 63 7.74 6.76 -0.14
N ALA A 64 7.28 5.73 0.55
CA ALA A 64 5.88 5.31 0.57
C ALA A 64 5.19 5.52 1.93
N SER A 65 5.93 5.87 2.99
CA SER A 65 5.35 6.10 4.32
C SER A 65 4.97 7.55 4.53
N ILE A 66 4.15 7.82 5.56
CA ILE A 66 3.75 9.20 5.86
C ILE A 66 4.93 10.12 6.20
N LEU A 67 6.08 9.55 6.53
CA LEU A 67 7.30 10.29 6.84
C LEU A 67 7.84 11.04 5.61
N ASN A 68 7.72 10.45 4.42
CA ASN A 68 8.47 10.91 3.24
C ASN A 68 7.76 10.73 1.89
N LEU A 69 6.51 10.24 1.88
CA LEU A 69 5.65 10.17 0.68
C LEU A 69 5.55 11.52 -0.03
N ASP A 70 5.69 11.51 -1.36
CA ASP A 70 5.50 12.71 -2.19
C ASP A 70 4.01 13.01 -2.36
N LEU A 71 3.51 13.93 -1.54
CA LEU A 71 2.11 14.35 -1.52
C LEU A 71 1.72 15.21 -2.74
N ARG A 72 2.67 15.54 -3.62
CA ARG A 72 2.41 16.28 -4.88
C ARG A 72 2.34 15.35 -6.09
N TYR A 73 2.52 14.05 -5.89
CA TYR A 73 2.51 13.09 -6.98
C TYR A 73 1.11 12.97 -7.59
N GLY A 74 0.96 13.41 -8.84
CA GLY A 74 -0.34 13.54 -9.49
C GLY A 74 -1.15 12.24 -9.56
N ALA A 75 -0.50 11.09 -9.75
CA ALA A 75 -1.20 9.81 -9.78
C ALA A 75 -1.77 9.43 -8.40
N LEU A 76 -1.08 9.74 -7.31
CA LEU A 76 -1.59 9.52 -5.95
C LEU A 76 -2.80 10.41 -5.68
N ILE A 77 -2.72 11.69 -6.02
CA ILE A 77 -3.82 12.66 -5.87
C ILE A 77 -5.06 12.18 -6.65
N ASN A 78 -4.87 11.78 -7.90
CA ASN A 78 -5.96 11.31 -8.76
C ASN A 78 -6.57 10.00 -8.25
N ALA A 79 -5.74 9.09 -7.73
CA ALA A 79 -6.22 7.84 -7.15
C ALA A 79 -7.14 8.11 -5.95
N ILE A 80 -6.72 8.95 -4.99
CA ILE A 80 -7.55 9.26 -3.81
C ILE A 80 -8.86 9.93 -4.22
N LYS A 81 -8.82 10.91 -5.13
CA LYS A 81 -10.02 11.58 -5.64
C LYS A 81 -10.99 10.63 -6.32
N ALA A 82 -10.49 9.59 -7.00
CA ALA A 82 -11.33 8.60 -7.69
C ALA A 82 -12.14 7.71 -6.72
N PHE A 83 -11.68 7.55 -5.47
CA PHE A 83 -12.36 6.78 -4.44
C PHE A 83 -13.26 7.63 -3.51
N ASN A 84 -13.49 8.91 -3.81
CA ASN A 84 -14.25 9.81 -2.94
C ASN A 84 -15.69 9.30 -2.66
N PRO A 85 -16.09 9.07 -1.38
CA PRO A 85 -15.31 9.32 -0.17
C PRO A 85 -14.35 8.17 0.19
N LEU A 86 -13.08 8.52 0.44
CA LEU A 86 -12.04 7.56 0.84
C LEU A 86 -11.58 7.82 2.27
N ARG A 87 -11.79 6.86 3.17
CA ARG A 87 -11.21 6.95 4.53
C ARG A 87 -9.73 6.56 4.48
N ILE A 88 -8.87 7.47 4.94
CA ILE A 88 -7.43 7.22 5.09
C ILE A 88 -7.10 7.04 6.57
N LYS A 89 -6.62 5.86 6.95
CA LYS A 89 -6.03 5.61 8.27
C LYS A 89 -4.54 5.95 8.22
N VAL A 90 -4.08 6.89 9.05
CA VAL A 90 -2.65 7.10 9.29
C VAL A 90 -2.25 6.25 10.49
N GLY A 91 -1.53 5.16 10.25
CA GLY A 91 -1.28 4.19 11.31
C GLY A 91 -0.54 2.94 10.86
N GLY A 92 -0.09 2.17 11.83
CA GLY A 92 0.74 0.98 11.65
C GLY A 92 1.42 0.62 12.96
N SER A 93 2.33 -0.35 12.94
CA SER A 93 3.02 -0.81 14.16
C SER A 93 3.78 0.32 14.85
N LEU A 94 4.50 1.17 14.10
CA LEU A 94 5.31 2.23 14.71
C LEU A 94 4.49 3.41 15.25
N GLN A 95 3.16 3.43 15.09
CA GLN A 95 2.32 4.53 15.56
C GLN A 95 2.48 4.81 17.06
N ASP A 96 2.65 3.76 17.86
CA ASP A 96 2.81 3.87 19.32
C ASP A 96 4.21 4.41 19.73
N ASN A 97 5.15 4.47 18.77
CA ASN A 97 6.50 4.98 18.95
C ASN A 97 6.72 6.34 18.26
N VAL A 98 5.64 7.08 17.95
CA VAL A 98 5.71 8.42 17.36
C VAL A 98 5.57 9.50 18.43
N VAL A 99 6.45 10.49 18.38
CA VAL A 99 6.30 11.78 19.09
C VAL A 99 6.03 12.90 18.10
N TYR A 100 5.15 13.84 18.44
CA TYR A 100 4.91 15.03 17.64
C TYR A 100 5.77 16.18 18.16
N LYS A 101 6.42 16.93 17.27
CA LYS A 101 7.26 18.08 17.65
C LYS A 101 6.41 19.29 18.05
N VAL A 102 5.76 19.22 19.20
CA VAL A 102 4.90 20.28 19.76
C VAL A 102 5.45 20.73 21.11
N GLY A 103 5.37 22.02 21.41
CA GLY A 103 5.77 22.57 22.70
C GLY A 103 7.28 22.41 22.97
N GLU A 104 7.62 21.91 24.16
CA GLU A 104 8.99 21.80 24.66
C GLU A 104 9.77 20.58 24.10
N VAL A 105 9.21 19.85 23.13
CA VAL A 105 9.92 18.75 22.46
C VAL A 105 11.12 19.30 21.69
N SER A 106 12.29 19.23 22.31
CA SER A 106 13.55 19.82 21.82
C SER A 106 14.19 19.01 20.69
N SER A 107 13.99 17.68 20.69
CA SER A 107 14.54 16.77 19.68
C SER A 107 13.42 16.09 18.90
N CYS A 108 13.62 15.92 17.59
CA CYS A 108 12.67 15.24 16.72
C CYS A 108 13.44 14.21 15.87
N PRO A 109 13.80 13.05 16.46
CA PRO A 109 14.61 12.06 15.78
C PRO A 109 13.81 11.31 14.71
N ASN A 110 14.51 10.82 13.70
CA ASN A 110 13.93 9.82 12.78
C ASN A 110 13.87 8.46 13.47
N PHE A 111 12.97 7.59 13.00
CA PHE A 111 13.02 6.17 13.35
C PHE A 111 14.36 5.56 12.93
N MET A 112 15.01 4.84 13.84
CA MET A 112 16.26 4.14 13.59
C MET A 112 16.11 2.68 13.99
N LYS A 113 16.76 1.76 13.26
CA LYS A 113 16.80 0.34 13.68
C LYS A 113 17.43 0.20 15.06
N ARG A 114 16.73 -0.48 15.95
CA ARG A 114 17.16 -0.88 17.30
C ARG A 114 16.47 -2.19 17.64
N GLU A 115 17.19 -3.29 17.50
CA GLU A 115 16.60 -4.64 17.54
C GLU A 115 15.89 -4.96 18.86
N ASP A 116 16.37 -4.38 19.97
CA ASP A 116 15.81 -4.57 21.31
C ASP A 116 14.57 -3.70 21.58
N ASP A 117 14.29 -2.70 20.74
CA ASP A 117 13.14 -1.81 20.89
C ASP A 117 11.87 -2.45 20.29
N LEU A 118 10.70 -1.93 20.69
CA LEU A 118 9.42 -2.39 20.16
C LEU A 118 9.38 -2.26 18.62
N PHE A 119 9.08 -3.39 17.96
CA PHE A 119 9.10 -3.54 16.50
C PHE A 119 10.47 -3.38 15.83
N GLY A 120 11.57 -3.38 16.60
CA GLY A 120 12.93 -3.28 16.10
C GLY A 120 13.36 -1.86 15.71
N PHE A 121 12.63 -0.83 16.17
CA PHE A 121 12.92 0.57 15.86
C PHE A 121 12.80 1.46 17.10
N SER A 122 13.66 2.48 17.13
CA SER A 122 13.60 3.56 18.11
C SER A 122 12.28 4.32 18.04
N GLN A 123 12.02 5.13 19.06
CA GLN A 123 11.07 6.22 18.93
C GLN A 123 11.45 7.11 17.74
N GLY A 124 10.45 7.52 16.96
CA GLY A 124 10.56 8.48 15.88
C GLY A 124 9.69 9.70 16.14
N CYS A 125 9.85 10.71 15.30
CA CYS A 125 9.13 11.97 15.46
C CYS A 125 8.53 12.48 14.14
N LEU A 126 7.33 13.03 14.23
CA LEU A 126 6.69 13.79 13.14
C LEU A 126 6.80 15.29 13.44
N SER A 127 7.41 16.03 12.53
CA SER A 127 7.42 17.49 12.62
C SER A 127 6.03 18.07 12.33
N MET A 128 5.72 19.22 12.93
CA MET A 128 4.47 19.94 12.62
C MET A 128 4.41 20.41 11.17
N GLU A 129 5.55 20.71 10.55
CA GLU A 129 5.60 21.02 9.12
C GLU A 129 5.10 19.84 8.28
N ARG A 130 5.54 18.61 8.60
CA ARG A 130 5.10 17.42 7.87
C ARG A 130 3.63 17.12 8.13
N TRP A 131 3.16 17.29 9.37
CA TRP A 131 1.76 17.20 9.73
C TRP A 131 0.89 18.18 8.91
N ASP A 132 1.33 19.43 8.78
CA ASP A 132 0.63 20.44 7.98
C ASP A 132 0.58 20.09 6.49
N GLN A 133 1.65 19.50 5.95
CA GLN A 133 1.65 19.00 4.57
C GLN A 133 0.61 17.88 4.38
N LEU A 134 0.54 16.93 5.31
CA LEU A 134 -0.43 15.83 5.28
C LEU A 134 -1.87 16.35 5.39
N ASN A 135 -2.14 17.27 6.32
CA ASN A 135 -3.48 17.87 6.47
C ASN A 135 -3.92 18.63 5.24
N ARG A 136 -3.04 19.44 4.63
CA ARG A 136 -3.34 20.14 3.38
C ARG A 136 -3.62 19.16 2.25
N PHE A 137 -2.87 18.07 2.19
CA PHE A 137 -3.07 17.01 1.21
C PHE A 137 -4.45 16.36 1.37
N PHE A 138 -4.80 15.90 2.58
CA PHE A 138 -6.11 15.29 2.85
C PHE A 138 -7.25 16.25 2.50
N ASN A 139 -7.19 17.50 2.97
CA ASN A 139 -8.20 18.50 2.65
C ASN A 139 -8.32 18.79 1.13
N HIS A 140 -7.22 18.68 0.38
CA HIS A 140 -7.23 18.88 -1.06
C HIS A 140 -7.76 17.67 -1.85
N THR A 141 -7.63 16.46 -1.31
CA THR A 141 -8.00 15.22 -2.01
C THR A 141 -9.42 14.75 -1.74
N GLY A 142 -10.08 15.29 -0.72
CA GLY A 142 -11.39 14.82 -0.24
C GLY A 142 -11.24 13.84 0.90
#